data_AF-A0A942UEE7-F1
#
_entry.id   AF-A0A942UEE7-F1
#
_cell.length_a   1.000
_cell.length_b   1.000
_cell.length_c   1.000
_cell.angle_alpha   90.00
_cell.angle_beta   90.00
_cell.angle_gamma   90.00
#
_symmetry.space_group_name_H-M   'P 1'
#
loop_
_entity.id
_entity.type
_entity.pdbx_description
1 polymer ?
#
loop_
_entity_poly.entity_id
_entity_poly.type
_entity_poly.pdbx_seq_one_letter_code
_entity_poly.pdbx_strand_id
1 'polypeptide(L)'
;MNKYQFMRVLDSSLQKLRENERLEILQDFEEHFTIGLEEGKTEEQIVESLGSPHQIAKEILATHHLEKVQTKASTGNVFRAVWAVIGLGFFNLVIVLGPFIAIAAIIIAGWVTGVSFIVSPLLVLVNVAIFPGTFEYFDLFISMALCGIGLFIAIGMFFATRSITNVFIRYLKFNARLVKGGLKNE
;
A
#
# COMPACT_ATOMS: atom_id res chain seq x y z
N MET A 1 -39.23 45.51 -1.98
CA MET A 1 -38.90 44.81 -3.25
C MET A 1 -40.03 43.84 -3.50
N ASN A 2 -40.53 43.75 -4.73
CA ASN A 2 -41.61 42.83 -5.09
C ASN A 2 -41.04 41.48 -5.58
N LYS A 3 -41.90 40.47 -5.73
CA LYS A 3 -41.50 39.11 -6.15
C LYS A 3 -40.68 39.13 -7.44
N TYR A 4 -41.16 39.87 -8.44
CA TYR A 4 -40.50 39.97 -9.74
C TYR A 4 -39.05 40.49 -9.66
N GLN A 5 -38.83 41.51 -8.83
CA GLN A 5 -37.50 42.07 -8.58
C GLN A 5 -36.61 41.07 -7.83
N PHE A 6 -37.14 40.37 -6.81
CA PHE A 6 -36.41 39.34 -6.07
C PHE A 6 -35.92 38.23 -7.00
N MET A 7 -36.83 37.66 -7.79
CA MET A 7 -36.54 36.54 -8.69
C MET A 7 -35.51 36.90 -9.77
N ARG A 8 -35.61 38.10 -10.34
CA ARG A 8 -34.63 38.59 -11.33
C ARG A 8 -33.22 38.73 -10.74
N VAL A 9 -33.12 39.26 -9.52
CA VAL A 9 -31.84 39.40 -8.83
C VAL A 9 -31.26 38.04 -8.47
N LEU A 10 -32.08 37.10 -8.02
CA LEU A 10 -31.66 35.74 -7.70
C LEU A 10 -31.15 34.99 -8.95
N ASP A 11 -31.89 35.02 -10.05
CA ASP A 11 -31.50 34.38 -11.33
C ASP A 11 -30.19 34.95 -11.88
N SER A 12 -30.05 36.28 -11.92
CA SER A 12 -28.80 36.92 -12.36
C SER A 12 -27.61 36.59 -11.46
N SER A 13 -27.83 36.40 -10.16
CA SER A 13 -26.78 36.03 -9.19
C SER A 13 -26.37 34.56 -9.27
N LEU A 14 -27.26 33.69 -9.77
CA LEU A 14 -27.03 32.25 -9.91
C LEU A 14 -26.52 31.82 -11.30
N GLN A 15 -26.14 32.76 -12.18
CA GLN A 15 -25.65 32.46 -13.54
C GLN A 15 -24.42 31.54 -13.62
N LYS A 16 -23.70 31.35 -12.50
CA LYS A 16 -22.56 30.42 -12.41
C LYS A 16 -22.97 28.95 -12.28
N LEU A 17 -24.24 28.66 -11.98
CA LEU A 17 -24.80 27.31 -11.94
C LEU A 17 -25.21 26.86 -13.35
N ARG A 18 -25.40 25.54 -13.51
CA ARG A 18 -25.96 24.99 -14.75
C ARG A 18 -27.43 25.41 -14.86
N GLU A 19 -27.91 25.58 -16.08
CA GLU A 19 -29.26 26.08 -16.36
C GLU A 19 -30.35 25.28 -15.64
N ASN A 20 -30.33 23.93 -15.74
CA ASN A 20 -31.32 23.07 -15.10
C ASN A 20 -31.38 23.27 -13.57
N GLU A 21 -30.22 23.39 -12.94
CA GLU A 21 -30.07 23.55 -11.49
C GLU A 21 -30.49 24.94 -11.03
N ARG A 22 -30.18 25.97 -11.83
CA ARG A 22 -30.67 27.33 -11.60
C ARG A 22 -32.20 27.38 -11.71
N LEU A 23 -32.78 26.71 -12.70
CA LEU A 23 -34.24 26.66 -12.89
C LEU A 23 -34.94 25.97 -11.73
N GLU A 24 -34.39 24.86 -11.22
CA GLU A 24 -34.92 24.14 -10.06
C GLU A 24 -34.96 25.05 -8.82
N ILE A 25 -33.85 25.74 -8.52
CA ILE A 25 -33.79 26.68 -7.40
C ILE A 25 -34.81 27.81 -7.57
N LEU A 26 -34.93 28.38 -8.76
CA LEU A 26 -35.91 29.46 -9.00
C LEU A 26 -37.35 28.94 -8.84
N GLN A 27 -37.63 27.70 -9.23
CA GLN A 27 -38.94 27.09 -9.04
C GLN A 27 -39.30 26.95 -7.55
N ASP A 28 -38.36 26.54 -6.70
CA ASP A 28 -38.59 26.44 -5.26
C ASP A 28 -38.98 27.79 -4.63
N PHE A 29 -38.28 28.86 -5.01
CA PHE A 29 -38.60 30.21 -4.53
C PHE A 29 -39.95 30.69 -5.08
N GLU A 30 -40.28 30.38 -6.34
CA GLU A 30 -41.57 30.69 -6.95
C GLU A 30 -42.74 30.02 -6.18
N GLU A 31 -42.55 28.76 -5.77
CA GLU A 31 -43.50 28.01 -4.97
C GLU A 31 -43.63 28.60 -3.56
N HIS A 32 -42.52 29.00 -2.94
CA HIS A 32 -42.53 29.67 -1.64
C HIS A 32 -43.28 31.01 -1.65
N PHE A 33 -43.17 31.79 -2.74
CA PHE A 33 -43.97 32.99 -2.92
C PHE A 33 -45.46 32.67 -3.08
N THR A 34 -45.79 31.59 -3.80
CA THR A 34 -47.17 31.15 -4.01
C THR A 34 -47.85 30.78 -2.68
N ILE A 35 -47.18 29.95 -1.88
CA ILE A 35 -47.67 29.53 -0.56
C ILE A 35 -47.86 30.76 0.36
N GLY A 36 -46.88 31.67 0.39
CA GLY A 36 -46.99 32.87 1.23
C GLY A 36 -48.17 33.77 0.86
N LEU A 37 -48.49 33.89 -0.43
CA LEU A 37 -49.65 34.64 -0.90
C LEU A 37 -50.97 33.95 -0.53
N GLU A 38 -51.03 32.62 -0.61
CA GLU A 38 -52.20 31.82 -0.19
C GLU A 38 -52.46 31.92 1.32
N GLU A 39 -51.40 32.07 2.13
CA GLU A 39 -51.48 32.35 3.56
C GLU A 39 -51.88 33.80 3.89
N GLY A 40 -52.12 34.64 2.88
CA GLY A 40 -52.54 36.03 3.02
C GLY A 40 -51.42 37.01 3.35
N LYS A 41 -50.15 36.64 3.18
CA LYS A 41 -49.00 37.55 3.31
C LYS A 41 -48.86 38.41 2.04
N THR A 42 -48.33 39.62 2.19
CA THR A 42 -47.96 40.43 1.01
C THR A 42 -46.58 40.01 0.48
N GLU A 43 -46.29 40.32 -0.78
CA GLU A 43 -44.98 40.01 -1.38
C GLU A 43 -43.82 40.64 -0.58
N GLU A 44 -44.01 41.84 -0.03
CA GLU A 44 -43.02 42.53 0.79
C GLU A 44 -42.70 41.76 2.07
N GLN A 45 -43.72 41.21 2.73
CA GLN A 45 -43.55 40.40 3.96
C GLN A 45 -42.82 39.10 3.67
N ILE A 46 -43.10 38.48 2.52
CA ILE A 46 -42.40 37.26 2.07
C ILE A 46 -40.93 37.59 1.79
N VAL A 47 -40.64 38.67 1.06
CA VAL A 47 -39.27 39.12 0.81
C VAL A 47 -38.52 39.44 2.10
N GLU A 48 -39.17 40.11 3.05
CA GLU A 48 -38.56 40.41 4.35
C GLU A 48 -38.20 39.13 5.12
N SER A 49 -39.06 38.10 5.03
CA SER A 49 -38.79 36.79 5.65
C SER A 49 -37.66 36.00 4.97
N LEU A 50 -37.52 36.12 3.65
CA LEU A 50 -36.48 35.44 2.87
C LEU A 50 -35.12 36.15 2.97
N GLY A 51 -35.11 37.47 3.12
CA GLY A 51 -33.89 38.27 3.19
C GLY A 51 -33.32 38.65 1.82
N SER A 52 -31.98 38.79 1.73
CA SER A 52 -31.34 39.33 0.53
C SER A 52 -31.08 38.24 -0.53
N PRO A 53 -31.61 38.37 -1.77
CA PRO A 53 -31.37 37.39 -2.84
C PRO A 53 -29.88 37.25 -3.21
N HIS A 54 -29.07 38.30 -3.02
CA HIS A 54 -27.63 38.22 -3.21
C HIS A 54 -26.92 37.37 -2.16
N GLN A 55 -27.40 37.41 -0.91
CA GLN A 55 -26.83 36.60 0.18
C GLN A 55 -27.20 35.13 -0.01
N ILE A 56 -28.47 34.85 -0.35
CA ILE A 56 -28.96 33.51 -0.70
C ILE A 56 -28.12 32.93 -1.84
N ALA A 57 -27.96 33.67 -2.94
CA ALA A 57 -27.16 33.20 -4.07
C ALA A 57 -25.70 32.93 -3.69
N LYS A 58 -25.11 33.77 -2.84
CA LYS A 58 -23.74 33.58 -2.34
C LYS A 58 -23.60 32.30 -1.51
N GLU A 59 -24.59 32.00 -0.68
CA GLU A 59 -24.62 30.79 0.14
C GLU A 59 -24.76 29.53 -0.71
N ILE A 60 -25.71 29.54 -1.66
CA ILE A 60 -25.92 28.45 -2.63
C ILE A 60 -24.66 28.18 -3.45
N LEU A 61 -23.98 29.23 -3.93
CA LEU A 61 -22.74 29.07 -4.70
C LEU A 61 -21.59 28.55 -3.82
N ALA A 62 -21.52 28.98 -2.55
CA ALA A 62 -20.49 28.53 -1.62
C ALA A 62 -20.62 27.03 -1.31
N THR A 63 -21.83 26.52 -1.09
CA THR A 63 -22.08 25.09 -0.87
C THR A 63 -21.79 24.26 -2.13
N HIS A 64 -22.14 24.77 -3.31
CA HIS A 64 -21.84 24.14 -4.61
C HIS A 64 -20.34 23.91 -4.86
N HIS A 65 -19.53 24.91 -4.50
CA HIS A 65 -18.08 24.82 -4.66
C HIS A 65 -17.45 23.78 -3.74
N LEU A 66 -18.02 23.55 -2.54
CA LEU A 66 -17.52 22.52 -1.62
C LEU A 66 -17.82 21.10 -2.11
N GLU A 67 -18.98 20.88 -2.70
CA GLU A 67 -19.39 19.56 -3.22
C GLU A 67 -18.55 19.13 -4.45
N LYS A 68 -18.20 20.07 -5.33
CA LYS A 68 -17.28 19.82 -6.46
C LYS A 68 -15.82 19.61 -6.06
N VAL A 69 -15.40 20.08 -4.88
CA VAL A 69 -14.04 19.84 -4.37
C VAL A 69 -13.94 18.45 -3.74
N GLN A 70 -15.00 17.96 -3.10
CA GLN A 70 -15.04 16.60 -2.53
C GLN A 70 -15.06 15.48 -3.58
N THR A 71 -15.50 15.77 -4.81
CA THR A 71 -15.60 14.78 -5.89
C THR A 71 -14.36 14.69 -6.81
N LYS A 72 -13.29 15.46 -6.54
CA LYS A 72 -12.04 15.43 -7.34
C LYS A 72 -11.10 14.25 -7.05
N ALA A 73 -11.52 13.27 -6.25
CA ALA A 73 -10.92 11.93 -6.33
C ALA A 73 -11.50 11.21 -7.56
N SER A 74 -11.05 11.57 -8.77
CA SER A 74 -11.40 10.81 -9.98
C SER A 74 -11.03 9.35 -9.76
N THR A 75 -11.98 8.43 -9.96
CA THR A 75 -11.80 6.98 -9.79
C THR A 75 -10.53 6.46 -10.47
N GLY A 76 -10.13 7.08 -11.60
CA GLY A 76 -8.89 6.76 -12.30
C GLY A 76 -7.59 7.17 -11.57
N ASN A 77 -7.62 8.21 -10.75
CA ASN A 77 -6.48 8.61 -9.90
C ASN A 77 -6.34 7.66 -8.71
N VAL A 78 -7.46 7.24 -8.11
CA VAL A 78 -7.48 6.25 -7.02
C VAL A 78 -7.00 4.89 -7.53
N PHE A 79 -7.48 4.42 -8.69
CA PHE A 79 -7.06 3.16 -9.27
C PHE A 79 -5.55 3.13 -9.58
N ARG A 80 -5.00 4.22 -10.16
CA ARG A 80 -3.54 4.34 -10.37
C ARG A 80 -2.76 4.31 -9.06
N ALA A 81 -3.26 4.97 -8.01
CA ALA A 81 -2.63 4.93 -6.70
C ALA A 81 -2.64 3.52 -6.10
N VAL A 82 -3.76 2.79 -6.21
CA VAL A 82 -3.88 1.39 -5.75
C VAL A 82 -2.89 0.49 -6.50
N TRP A 83 -2.82 0.59 -7.82
CA TRP A 83 -1.83 -0.17 -8.60
C TRP A 83 -0.39 0.18 -8.28
N ALA A 84 -0.10 1.45 -8.03
CA ALA A 84 1.23 1.89 -7.60
C ALA A 84 1.59 1.27 -6.25
N VAL A 85 0.68 1.26 -5.27
CA VAL A 85 0.91 0.67 -3.94
C VAL A 85 1.09 -0.85 -4.03
N ILE A 86 0.26 -1.55 -4.80
CA ILE A 86 0.41 -2.99 -5.03
C ILE A 86 1.74 -3.30 -5.72
N GLY A 87 2.05 -2.56 -6.79
CA GLY A 87 3.29 -2.71 -7.54
C GLY A 87 4.54 -2.43 -6.69
N LEU A 88 4.53 -1.36 -5.88
CA LEU A 88 5.59 -1.04 -4.92
C LEU A 88 5.74 -2.13 -3.86
N GLY A 89 4.64 -2.64 -3.32
CA GLY A 89 4.66 -3.74 -2.36
C GLY A 89 5.28 -5.01 -2.94
N PHE A 90 4.87 -5.40 -4.15
CA PHE A 90 5.38 -6.58 -4.83
C PHE A 90 6.83 -6.42 -5.29
N PHE A 91 7.19 -5.27 -5.83
CA PHE A 91 8.57 -4.93 -6.22
C PHE A 91 9.51 -4.97 -5.02
N ASN A 92 9.11 -4.36 -3.90
CA ASN A 92 9.88 -4.41 -2.65
C ASN A 92 10.00 -5.84 -2.12
N LEU A 93 8.93 -6.64 -2.21
CA LEU A 93 8.98 -8.05 -1.83
C LEU A 93 10.01 -8.81 -2.66
N VAL A 94 10.00 -8.70 -3.99
CA VAL A 94 10.95 -9.41 -4.85
C VAL A 94 12.39 -8.97 -4.58
N ILE A 95 12.62 -7.67 -4.42
CA ILE A 95 13.97 -7.12 -4.17
C ILE A 95 14.54 -7.57 -2.82
N VAL A 96 13.71 -7.69 -1.78
CA VAL A 96 14.18 -8.11 -0.45
C VAL A 96 14.21 -9.63 -0.33
N LEU A 97 13.17 -10.30 -0.82
CA LEU A 97 13.01 -11.76 -0.70
C LEU A 97 13.98 -12.52 -1.62
N GLY A 98 14.24 -12.02 -2.83
CA GLY A 98 15.13 -12.67 -3.79
C GLY A 98 16.54 -12.92 -3.23
N PRO A 99 17.27 -11.87 -2.79
CA PRO A 99 18.56 -12.02 -2.15
C PRO A 99 18.51 -12.86 -0.87
N PHE A 100 17.43 -12.76 -0.09
CA PHE A 100 17.26 -13.59 1.10
C PHE A 100 17.20 -15.09 0.77
N ILE A 101 16.40 -15.48 -0.24
CA ILE A 101 16.32 -16.86 -0.72
C ILE A 101 17.68 -17.31 -1.28
N ALA A 102 18.37 -16.46 -2.04
CA ALA A 102 19.68 -16.79 -2.59
C ALA A 102 20.71 -17.09 -1.49
N ILE A 103 20.77 -16.26 -0.45
CA ILE A 103 21.66 -16.49 0.71
C ILE A 103 21.28 -17.77 1.44
N ALA A 104 19.98 -18.01 1.68
CA ALA A 104 19.52 -19.23 2.32
C ALA A 104 19.89 -20.49 1.52
N ALA A 105 19.73 -20.45 0.19
CA ALA A 105 20.09 -21.54 -0.70
C ALA A 105 21.60 -21.83 -0.66
N ILE A 106 22.45 -20.79 -0.66
CA ILE A 106 23.91 -20.95 -0.52
C ILE A 106 24.26 -21.62 0.81
N ILE A 107 23.62 -21.22 1.92
CA ILE A 107 23.86 -21.84 3.22
C ILE A 107 23.47 -23.32 3.21
N ILE A 108 22.29 -23.64 2.69
CA ILE A 108 21.81 -25.02 2.60
C ILE A 108 22.74 -25.84 1.73
N ALA A 109 23.11 -25.35 0.54
CA ALA A 109 24.01 -26.05 -0.37
C ALA A 109 25.39 -26.31 0.27
N GLY A 110 25.93 -25.34 1.00
CA GLY A 110 27.20 -25.48 1.73
C GLY A 110 27.13 -26.58 2.79
N TRP A 111 26.05 -26.62 3.59
CA TRP A 111 25.84 -27.68 4.58
C TRP A 111 25.64 -29.05 3.93
N VAL A 112 24.81 -29.15 2.89
CA VAL A 112 24.58 -30.40 2.16
C VAL A 112 25.89 -30.94 1.58
N THR A 113 26.71 -30.07 0.98
CA THR A 113 28.01 -30.44 0.42
C THR A 113 28.96 -30.94 1.52
N GLY A 114 29.08 -30.19 2.62
CA GLY A 114 29.94 -30.56 3.75
C GLY A 114 29.54 -31.90 4.37
N VAL A 115 28.25 -32.11 4.62
CA VAL A 115 27.73 -33.38 5.17
C VAL A 115 27.94 -34.53 4.19
N SER A 116 27.65 -34.33 2.90
CA SER A 116 27.86 -35.38 1.87
C SER A 116 29.31 -35.84 1.82
N PHE A 117 30.25 -34.91 1.95
CA PHE A 117 31.68 -35.21 1.96
C PHE A 117 32.11 -35.94 3.24
N ILE A 118 31.60 -35.53 4.41
CA ILE A 118 31.87 -36.21 5.69
C ILE A 118 31.36 -37.66 5.67
N VAL A 119 30.20 -37.89 5.05
CA VAL A 119 29.59 -39.23 4.95
C VAL A 119 30.28 -40.10 3.88
N SER A 120 31.11 -39.53 3.00
CA SER A 120 31.69 -40.25 1.87
C SER A 120 32.47 -41.54 2.22
N PRO A 121 33.26 -41.65 3.32
CA PRO A 121 33.91 -42.91 3.66
C PRO A 121 32.93 -44.01 4.03
N LEU A 122 31.81 -43.65 4.70
CA LEU A 122 30.76 -44.61 5.03
C LEU A 122 30.09 -45.15 3.76
N LEU A 123 29.90 -44.31 2.73
CA LEU A 123 29.35 -44.74 1.45
C LEU A 123 30.26 -45.75 0.74
N VAL A 124 31.58 -45.57 0.81
CA VAL A 124 32.54 -46.54 0.27
C VAL A 124 32.40 -47.89 1.01
N LEU A 125 32.33 -47.88 2.34
CA LEU A 125 32.15 -49.11 3.12
C LEU A 125 30.82 -49.82 2.81
N VAL A 126 29.74 -49.06 2.65
CA VAL A 126 28.42 -49.60 2.26
C VAL A 126 28.49 -50.20 0.85
N ASN A 127 29.15 -49.53 -0.10
CA ASN A 127 29.31 -50.04 -1.46
C ASN A 127 30.03 -51.40 -1.47
N VAL A 128 31.14 -51.51 -0.73
CA VAL A 128 31.95 -52.74 -0.62
C VAL A 128 31.17 -53.86 0.07
N ALA A 129 30.36 -53.55 1.08
CA ALA A 129 29.53 -54.54 1.77
C ALA A 129 28.45 -55.16 0.86
N ILE A 130 27.90 -54.37 -0.07
CA ILE A 130 26.87 -54.83 -1.02
C ILE A 130 27.53 -55.49 -2.24
N PHE A 131 28.66 -54.96 -2.69
CA PHE A 131 29.40 -55.41 -3.88
C PHE A 131 30.88 -55.67 -3.54
N PRO A 132 31.24 -56.84 -2.97
CA PRO A 132 32.59 -57.08 -2.49
C PRO A 132 33.72 -56.98 -3.54
N GLY A 133 33.38 -57.09 -4.83
CA GLY A 133 34.33 -56.99 -5.94
C GLY A 133 34.67 -55.58 -6.41
N THR A 134 34.04 -54.53 -5.87
CA THR A 134 34.25 -53.13 -6.29
C THR A 134 35.25 -52.37 -5.41
N PHE A 135 35.92 -53.04 -4.45
CA PHE A 135 36.83 -52.37 -3.53
C PHE A 135 38.10 -51.88 -4.25
N GLU A 136 38.30 -50.57 -4.24
CA GLU A 136 39.53 -49.94 -4.70
C GLU A 136 40.17 -49.11 -3.58
N TYR A 137 41.48 -49.32 -3.34
CA TYR A 137 42.24 -48.53 -2.36
C TYR A 137 42.22 -47.03 -2.69
N PHE A 138 42.13 -46.69 -3.97
CA PHE A 138 42.05 -45.31 -4.44
C PHE A 138 40.75 -44.63 -4.01
N ASP A 139 39.60 -45.31 -4.12
CA ASP A 139 38.30 -44.79 -3.69
C ASP A 139 38.26 -44.54 -2.17
N LEU A 140 38.82 -45.47 -1.39
CA LEU A 140 38.95 -45.29 0.05
C LEU A 140 39.79 -44.05 0.38
N PHE A 141 40.94 -43.87 -0.30
CA PHE A 141 41.80 -42.71 -0.10
C PHE A 141 41.08 -41.39 -0.44
N ILE A 142 40.41 -41.32 -1.59
CA ILE A 142 39.65 -40.13 -2.01
C ILE A 142 38.51 -39.82 -1.04
N SER A 143 37.77 -40.82 -0.56
CA SER A 143 36.70 -40.60 0.41
C SER A 143 37.20 -40.05 1.74
N MET A 144 38.36 -40.53 2.22
CA MET A 144 38.98 -39.99 3.43
C MET A 144 39.45 -38.54 3.24
N ALA A 145 40.01 -38.22 2.06
CA ALA A 145 40.38 -36.84 1.72
C ALA A 145 39.15 -35.92 1.64
N LEU A 146 38.07 -36.38 0.99
CA LEU A 146 36.80 -35.65 0.92
C LEU A 146 36.21 -35.43 2.30
N CYS A 147 36.25 -36.43 3.19
CA CYS A 147 35.80 -36.29 4.57
C CYS A 147 36.55 -35.17 5.30
N GLY A 148 37.89 -35.11 5.14
CA GLY A 148 38.70 -34.01 5.68
C GLY A 148 38.26 -32.64 5.17
N ILE A 149 38.06 -32.50 3.85
CA ILE A 149 37.55 -31.26 3.23
C ILE A 149 36.14 -30.93 3.75
N GLY A 150 35.27 -31.94 3.88
CA GLY A 150 33.91 -31.80 4.40
C GLY A 150 33.88 -31.24 5.81
N LEU A 151 34.81 -31.66 6.69
CA LEU A 151 34.96 -31.09 8.03
C LEU A 151 35.36 -29.61 8.00
N PHE A 152 36.30 -29.22 7.13
CA PHE A 152 36.65 -27.80 6.97
C PHE A 152 35.48 -26.98 6.43
N ILE A 153 34.73 -27.51 5.46
CA ILE A 153 33.50 -26.88 4.95
C ILE A 153 32.50 -26.72 6.10
N ALA A 154 32.26 -27.76 6.92
CA ALA A 154 31.32 -27.69 8.03
C ALA A 154 31.71 -26.63 9.07
N ILE A 155 33.00 -26.53 9.42
CA ILE A 155 33.52 -25.49 10.32
C ILE A 155 33.30 -24.10 9.70
N GLY A 156 33.67 -23.90 8.44
CA GLY A 156 33.45 -22.64 7.73
C GLY A 156 31.96 -22.26 7.68
N MET A 157 31.08 -23.23 7.39
CA MET A 157 29.64 -23.05 7.34
C MET A 157 29.04 -22.73 8.71
N PHE A 158 29.56 -23.29 9.79
CA PHE A 158 29.16 -22.92 11.15
C PHE A 158 29.39 -21.43 11.42
N PHE A 159 30.59 -20.93 11.10
CA PHE A 159 30.91 -19.50 11.26
C PHE A 159 30.09 -18.61 10.31
N ALA A 160 29.94 -19.00 9.05
CA ALA A 160 29.16 -18.26 8.06
C ALA A 160 27.68 -18.14 8.48
N THR A 161 27.06 -19.26 8.86
CA THR A 161 25.65 -19.31 9.32
C THR A 161 25.46 -18.46 10.57
N ARG A 162 26.38 -18.56 11.55
CA ARG A 162 26.32 -17.74 12.78
C ARG A 162 26.48 -16.25 12.47
N SER A 163 27.35 -15.89 11.55
CA SER A 163 27.58 -14.48 11.19
C SER A 163 26.35 -13.88 10.50
N ILE A 164 25.77 -14.60 9.53
CA ILE A 164 24.58 -14.17 8.80
C ILE A 164 23.37 -14.04 9.72
N THR A 165 23.15 -15.00 10.62
CA THR A 165 22.05 -14.93 11.60
C THR A 165 22.22 -13.76 12.56
N ASN A 166 23.44 -13.47 13.03
CA ASN A 166 23.71 -12.29 13.85
C ASN A 166 23.43 -10.97 13.11
N VAL A 167 23.84 -10.86 11.84
CA VAL A 167 23.55 -9.69 10.99
C VAL A 167 22.04 -9.54 10.80
N PHE A 168 21.34 -10.63 10.51
CA PHE A 168 19.88 -10.65 10.34
C PHE A 168 19.14 -10.22 11.62
N ILE A 169 19.54 -10.74 12.79
CA ILE A 169 18.96 -10.34 14.08
C ILE A 169 19.22 -8.84 14.35
N ARG A 170 20.42 -8.34 14.02
CA ARG A 170 20.74 -6.91 14.17
C ARG A 170 19.87 -6.04 13.27
N TYR A 171 19.64 -6.46 12.03
CA TYR A 171 18.74 -5.80 11.09
C TYR A 171 17.30 -5.78 11.59
N LEU A 172 16.77 -6.92 12.05
CA LEU A 172 15.42 -6.99 12.63
C LEU A 172 15.28 -6.10 13.87
N LYS A 173 16.28 -6.10 14.77
CA LYS A 173 16.30 -5.21 15.93
C LYS A 173 16.38 -3.74 15.53
N PHE A 174 17.08 -3.39 14.45
CA PHE A 174 17.13 -2.03 13.92
C PHE A 174 15.76 -1.60 13.38
N ASN A 175 15.13 -2.40 12.52
CA ASN A 175 13.79 -2.11 12.01
C ASN A 175 12.74 -2.03 13.11
N ALA A 176 12.75 -2.96 14.06
CA ALA A 176 11.81 -2.94 15.18
C ALA A 176 11.99 -1.69 16.06
N ARG A 177 13.22 -1.20 16.23
CA ARG A 177 13.49 0.07 16.93
C ARG A 177 13.01 1.28 16.16
N LEU A 178 13.16 1.31 14.84
CA LEU A 178 12.63 2.39 14.01
C LEU A 178 11.10 2.47 14.11
N VAL A 179 10.41 1.32 14.05
CA VAL A 179 8.94 1.28 14.14
C VAL A 179 8.44 1.63 15.55
N LYS A 180 9.15 1.22 16.60
CA LYS A 180 8.76 1.51 18.00
C LYS A 180 9.29 2.85 18.55
N GLY A 181 10.26 3.48 17.87
CA GLY A 181 11.01 4.64 18.36
C GLY A 181 11.05 5.82 17.38
N GLY A 182 10.34 5.76 16.26
CA GLY A 182 10.11 6.90 15.38
C GLY A 182 9.18 7.92 16.05
N LEU A 183 9.73 8.70 16.99
CA LEU A 183 9.29 9.99 17.58
C LEU A 183 9.84 10.16 19.01
N LYS A 184 11.13 9.93 19.24
CA LYS A 184 11.84 10.65 20.30
C LYS A 184 12.95 11.45 19.66
N ASN A 185 12.62 12.73 19.50
CA ASN A 185 13.43 13.81 18.95
C ASN A 185 14.81 13.88 19.63
N GLU A 186 15.85 14.05 18.82
CA GLU A 186 16.99 14.92 19.14
C GLU A 186 17.01 16.04 18.10
#